data_AF-A0A369XVZ6-F1
#
_entry.id   AF-A0A369XVZ6-F1
#
_cell.length_a   1.000
_cell.length_b   1.000
_cell.length_c   1.000
_cell.angle_alpha   90.00
_cell.angle_beta   90.00
_cell.angle_gamma   90.00
#
_symmetry.space_group_name_H-M   'P 1'
#
loop_
_entity.id
_entity.type
_entity.pdbx_description
1 polymer ?
#
loop_
_entity_poly.entity_id
_entity_poly.type
_entity_poly.pdbx_seq_one_letter_code
_entity_poly.pdbx_strand_id
1 'polypeptide(L)'
;MGKELKILIRNSVITSALILIYGIVTLDKLVLLAMFGGSLVSLLTLYMTIRDAEVSVHSSNANKITILGYTKRYFVYGIFLYIMAKFLGFSGIVMGGMGLLNVKFNILLFGVNGFINKLKHRLKN
;
A
#
# COMPACT_ATOMS: atom_id res chain seq x y z
N MET A 1 7.09 -16.94 4.37
CA MET A 1 6.72 -15.81 3.47
C MET A 1 7.25 -16.06 2.06
N GLY A 2 6.38 -16.11 1.05
CA GLY A 2 6.74 -16.41 -0.34
C GLY A 2 7.71 -15.38 -0.97
N LYS A 3 8.50 -15.81 -1.97
CA LYS A 3 9.50 -14.96 -2.64
C LYS A 3 8.87 -13.70 -3.25
N GLU A 4 7.70 -13.81 -3.86
CA GLU A 4 6.98 -12.69 -4.47
C GLU A 4 6.57 -11.64 -3.46
N LEU A 5 6.05 -12.05 -2.30
CA LEU A 5 5.65 -11.14 -1.23
C LEU A 5 6.85 -10.37 -0.65
N LYS A 6 8.02 -11.01 -0.55
CA LYS A 6 9.26 -10.30 -0.15
C LYS A 6 9.64 -9.21 -1.15
N ILE A 7 9.54 -9.49 -2.44
CA ILE A 7 9.84 -8.52 -3.50
C ILE A 7 8.82 -7.37 -3.47
N LEU A 8 7.53 -7.68 -3.30
CA LEU A 8 6.48 -6.68 -3.19
C LEU A 8 6.73 -5.69 -2.04
N ILE A 9 7.04 -6.20 -0.85
CA ILE A 9 7.36 -5.38 0.32
C ILE A 9 8.61 -4.54 0.04
N ARG A 10 9.67 -5.17 -0.48
CA ARG A 10 10.91 -4.46 -0.82
C ARG A 10 10.66 -3.31 -1.80
N ASN A 11 9.92 -3.55 -2.88
CA ASN A 11 9.61 -2.51 -3.86
C ASN A 11 8.77 -1.40 -3.26
N SER A 12 7.78 -1.73 -2.42
CA SER A 12 6.94 -0.76 -1.74
C SER A 12 7.72 0.11 -0.74
N VAL A 13 8.73 -0.46 -0.08
CA VAL A 13 9.65 0.28 0.78
C VAL A 13 10.56 1.20 -0.04
N ILE A 14 11.07 0.71 -1.18
CA ILE A 14 11.89 1.52 -2.10
C ILE A 14 11.08 2.71 -2.63
N THR A 15 9.84 2.50 -3.07
CA THR A 15 8.98 3.60 -3.54
C THR A 15 8.67 4.59 -2.42
N SER A 16 8.41 4.13 -1.19
CA SER A 16 8.29 5.02 -0.03
C SER A 16 9.56 5.84 0.21
N ALA A 17 10.74 5.24 0.10
CA ALA A 17 12.01 5.95 0.23
C ALA A 17 12.21 6.99 -0.88
N LEU A 18 11.81 6.69 -2.11
CA LEU A 18 11.85 7.66 -3.21
C LEU A 18 10.91 8.85 -2.98
N ILE A 19 9.69 8.61 -2.48
CA ILE A 19 8.75 9.69 -2.11
C ILE A 19 9.36 10.56 -1.00
N LEU A 20 10.02 9.96 -0.01
CA LEU A 20 10.71 10.69 1.05
C LEU A 20 11.83 11.57 0.50
N ILE A 21 12.71 11.01 -0.32
CA ILE A 21 13.82 11.77 -0.95
C ILE A 21 13.26 12.94 -1.75
N TYR A 22 12.23 12.69 -2.57
CA TYR A 22 11.57 13.73 -3.36
C TYR A 22 11.01 14.84 -2.47
N GLY A 23 10.29 14.48 -1.39
CA GLY A 23 9.75 15.47 -0.45
C GLY A 23 10.81 16.27 0.29
N ILE A 24 11.96 15.68 0.61
CA ILE A 24 13.10 16.39 1.21
C ILE A 24 13.69 17.38 0.21
N VAL A 25 13.88 16.98 -1.04
CA VAL A 25 14.44 17.84 -2.09
C VAL A 25 13.53 19.02 -2.41
N THR A 26 12.21 18.81 -2.47
CA THR A 26 11.25 19.88 -2.75
C THR A 26 10.87 20.70 -1.52
N LEU A 27 11.24 20.23 -0.30
CA LEU A 27 10.81 20.79 0.99
C LEU A 27 9.28 20.94 1.10
N ASP A 28 8.53 20.15 0.34
CA ASP A 28 7.07 20.24 0.27
C ASP A 28 6.44 19.43 1.40
N LYS A 29 5.78 20.15 2.32
CA LYS A 29 5.08 19.56 3.47
C LYS A 29 3.97 18.59 3.05
N LEU A 30 3.32 18.81 1.90
CA LEU A 30 2.29 17.89 1.38
C LEU A 30 2.91 16.56 0.95
N VAL A 31 4.06 16.59 0.30
CA VAL A 31 4.78 15.37 -0.11
C VAL A 31 5.29 14.62 1.12
N LEU A 32 5.95 15.34 2.05
CA LEU A 32 6.56 14.76 3.24
C LEU A 32 5.54 14.21 4.25
N LEU A 33 4.47 14.94 4.54
CA LEU A 33 3.51 14.54 5.58
C LEU A 33 2.37 13.71 5.00
N ALA A 34 1.81 14.12 3.87
CA ALA A 34 0.67 13.42 3.30
C ALA A 34 1.11 12.25 2.43
N MET A 35 1.88 12.47 1.36
CA MET A 35 2.20 11.40 0.41
C MET A 35 3.11 10.33 1.01
N PHE A 36 4.19 10.73 1.68
CA PHE A 36 5.06 9.77 2.37
C PHE A 36 4.35 9.12 3.57
N GLY A 37 3.63 9.89 4.39
CA GLY A 37 2.82 9.35 5.49
C GLY A 37 1.78 8.32 5.01
N GLY A 38 1.10 8.59 3.91
CA GLY A 38 0.17 7.67 3.26
C GLY A 38 0.87 6.40 2.78
N SER A 39 2.09 6.52 2.26
CA SER A 39 2.89 5.36 1.85
C SER A 39 3.24 4.44 3.02
N LEU A 40 3.53 5.02 4.20
CA LEU A 40 3.78 4.25 5.43
C LEU A 40 2.52 3.57 5.94
N VAL A 41 1.37 4.26 5.91
CA VAL A 41 0.07 3.67 6.26
C VAL A 41 -0.29 2.54 5.29
N SER A 42 0.04 2.67 4.01
CA SER A 42 -0.11 1.61 3.00
C SER A 42 0.71 0.37 3.37
N LEU A 43 1.97 0.54 3.76
CA LEU A 43 2.84 -0.55 4.23
C LEU A 43 2.34 -1.19 5.53
N LEU A 44 1.87 -0.39 6.49
CA LEU A 44 1.29 -0.88 7.73
C LEU A 44 0.05 -1.75 7.46
N THR A 45 -0.85 -1.28 6.59
CA THR A 45 -2.07 -2.01 6.25
C THR A 45 -1.78 -3.27 5.42
N LEU A 46 -0.71 -3.30 4.62
CA LEU A 46 -0.19 -4.52 4.01
C LEU A 46 0.24 -5.53 5.07
N TYR A 47 1.01 -5.10 6.07
CA TYR A 47 1.43 -5.96 7.17
C TYR A 47 0.23 -6.53 7.95
N MET A 48 -0.76 -5.69 8.27
CA MET A 48 -2.01 -6.16 8.89
C MET A 48 -2.71 -7.21 8.02
N THR A 49 -2.76 -6.99 6.70
CA THR A 49 -3.37 -7.94 5.75
C THR A 49 -2.66 -9.30 5.77
N ILE A 50 -1.32 -9.31 5.79
CA ILE A 50 -0.53 -10.55 5.84
C ILE A 50 -0.81 -11.31 7.15
N ARG A 51 -0.83 -10.61 8.29
CA ARG A 51 -1.14 -11.23 9.58
C ARG A 51 -2.57 -11.79 9.63
N ASP A 52 -3.55 -11.02 9.15
CA ASP A 52 -4.94 -11.47 9.11
C ASP A 52 -5.08 -12.72 8.24
N ALA A 53 -4.35 -12.80 7.12
CA ALA A 53 -4.32 -13.98 6.26
C ALA A 53 -3.70 -15.19 6.96
N GLU A 54 -2.57 -15.03 7.65
CA GLU A 54 -1.93 -16.12 8.42
C GLU A 54 -2.84 -16.67 9.52
N VAL A 55 -3.54 -15.79 10.24
CA VAL A 55 -4.50 -16.19 11.29
C VAL A 55 -5.73 -16.87 10.70
N SER A 56 -6.22 -16.38 9.55
CA SER A 56 -7.41 -16.93 8.88
C SER A 56 -7.22 -18.38 8.42
N VAL A 57 -6.02 -18.74 7.93
CA VAL A 57 -5.68 -20.11 7.52
C VAL A 57 -5.81 -21.13 8.66
N HIS A 58 -5.63 -20.70 9.91
CA HIS A 58 -5.65 -21.57 11.08
C HIS A 58 -6.93 -21.46 11.91
N SER A 59 -7.94 -20.71 11.44
CA SER A 59 -9.18 -20.46 12.19
C SER A 59 -10.41 -21.07 11.51
N SER A 60 -11.32 -21.65 12.29
CA SER A 60 -12.62 -22.10 11.78
C SER A 60 -13.55 -20.95 11.35
N ASN A 61 -13.25 -19.72 11.77
CA ASN A 61 -14.07 -18.53 11.53
C ASN A 61 -13.38 -17.52 10.58
N ALA A 62 -12.74 -18.02 9.52
CA ALA A 62 -12.01 -17.26 8.50
C ALA A 62 -12.80 -16.05 7.96
N ASN A 63 -14.10 -16.20 7.69
CA ASN A 63 -14.95 -15.12 7.17
C ASN A 63 -15.05 -13.93 8.13
N LYS A 64 -15.28 -14.19 9.42
CA LYS A 64 -15.41 -13.14 10.44
C LYS A 64 -14.09 -12.39 10.62
N ILE A 65 -12.97 -13.11 10.62
CA ILE A 65 -11.62 -12.54 10.73
C ILE A 65 -11.33 -11.64 9.52
N THR A 66 -11.67 -12.11 8.32
CA THR A 66 -11.48 -11.36 7.08
C THR A 66 -12.27 -10.05 7.08
N ILE A 67 -13.56 -10.09 7.45
CA ILE A 67 -14.43 -8.90 7.54
C ILE A 67 -13.88 -7.91 8.57
N LEU A 68 -13.54 -8.38 9.78
CA LEU A 68 -12.96 -7.54 10.82
C LEU A 68 -11.64 -6.91 10.38
N GLY A 69 -10.80 -7.66 9.69
CA GLY A 69 -9.54 -7.19 9.13
C GLY A 69 -9.75 -6.08 8.09
N TYR A 70 -10.75 -6.21 7.22
CA TYR A 70 -11.11 -5.15 6.27
C TYR A 70 -11.59 -3.89 6.99
N THR A 71 -12.51 -4.01 7.95
CA THR A 71 -13.03 -2.88 8.72
C THR A 71 -11.91 -2.12 9.42
N LYS A 72 -10.98 -2.82 10.08
CA LYS A 72 -9.82 -2.21 10.73
C LYS A 72 -8.97 -1.40 9.75
N ARG A 73 -8.70 -1.94 8.55
CA ARG A 73 -7.90 -1.26 7.52
C ARG A 73 -8.56 0.02 7.02
N TYR A 74 -9.86 -0.01 6.72
CA TYR A 74 -10.60 1.18 6.31
C TYR A 74 -10.70 2.21 7.44
N PHE A 75 -10.80 1.77 8.69
CA PHE A 75 -10.76 2.67 9.83
C PHE A 75 -9.42 3.40 9.96
N VAL A 76 -8.30 2.69 9.78
CA VAL A 76 -6.96 3.31 9.75
C VAL A 76 -6.83 4.32 8.60
N TYR A 77 -7.31 3.98 7.40
CA TYR A 77 -7.33 4.94 6.28
C TYR A 77 -8.19 6.17 6.58
N GLY A 78 -9.37 5.97 7.17
CA GLY A 78 -10.26 7.07 7.57
C GLY A 78 -9.61 8.01 8.58
N ILE A 79 -8.99 7.48 9.63
CA ILE A 79 -8.25 8.29 10.61
C ILE A 79 -7.13 9.06 9.93
N PHE A 80 -6.32 8.39 9.10
CA PHE A 80 -5.21 9.02 8.42
C PHE A 80 -5.69 10.18 7.52
N LEU A 81 -6.69 9.94 6.67
CA LEU A 81 -7.23 10.96 5.77
C LEU A 81 -7.90 12.11 6.54
N TYR A 82 -8.55 11.83 7.67
CA TYR A 82 -9.12 12.86 8.53
C TYR A 82 -8.02 13.75 9.14
N ILE A 83 -6.92 13.17 9.62
CA ILE A 83 -5.76 13.93 10.11
C ILE A 83 -5.19 14.78 8.97
N MET A 84 -5.00 14.22 7.78
CA MET A 84 -4.50 14.97 6.63
C MET A 84 -5.45 16.12 6.23
N ALA A 85 -6.76 15.89 6.24
CA ALA A 85 -7.76 16.92 5.98
C ALA A 85 -7.68 18.06 6.99
N LYS A 86 -7.52 17.75 8.27
CA LYS A 86 -7.47 18.73 9.35
C LYS A 86 -6.24 19.63 9.28
N PHE A 87 -5.07 19.08 8.95
CA PHE A 87 -3.80 19.82 9.00
C PHE A 87 -3.35 20.39 7.65
N LEU A 88 -3.74 19.78 6.53
CA LEU A 88 -3.26 20.11 5.19
C LEU A 88 -4.41 20.39 4.20
N GLY A 89 -5.66 20.37 4.68
CA GLY A 89 -6.85 20.59 3.88
C GLY A 89 -7.09 19.53 2.81
N PHE A 90 -7.85 19.90 1.78
CA PHE A 90 -8.20 19.00 0.68
C PHE A 90 -6.96 18.48 -0.08
N SER A 91 -5.94 19.32 -0.25
CA SER A 91 -4.68 18.92 -0.90
C SER A 91 -3.98 17.78 -0.14
N GLY A 92 -4.03 17.80 1.20
CA GLY A 92 -3.53 16.71 2.04
C GLY A 92 -4.30 15.40 1.87
N ILE A 93 -5.62 15.47 1.67
CA ILE A 93 -6.43 14.27 1.38
C ILE A 93 -6.00 13.65 0.05
N VAL A 94 -5.84 14.47 -1.00
CA VAL A 94 -5.45 13.99 -2.33
C VAL A 94 -4.04 13.38 -2.29
N MET A 95 -3.06 14.11 -1.77
CA MET A 95 -1.67 13.65 -1.68
C MET A 95 -1.53 12.44 -0.74
N GLY A 96 -2.24 12.46 0.39
CA GLY A 96 -2.31 11.33 1.32
C GLY A 96 -2.94 10.10 0.68
N GLY A 97 -4.02 10.29 -0.07
CA GLY A 97 -4.65 9.26 -0.88
C GLY A 97 -3.70 8.65 -1.91
N MET A 98 -2.93 9.48 -2.62
CA MET A 98 -1.89 9.01 -3.55
C MET A 98 -0.84 8.16 -2.83
N GLY A 99 -0.40 8.58 -1.64
CA GLY A 99 0.48 7.80 -0.78
C GLY A 99 -0.09 6.42 -0.40
N LEU A 100 -1.37 6.37 -0.01
CA LEU A 100 -2.06 5.12 0.37
C LEU A 100 -2.09 4.08 -0.77
N LEU A 101 -2.01 4.52 -2.04
CA LEU A 101 -2.00 3.64 -3.20
C LEU A 101 -0.65 2.98 -3.46
N ASN A 102 0.41 3.32 -2.73
CA ASN A 102 1.78 2.83 -2.96
C ASN A 102 1.86 1.28 -3.09
N VAL A 103 1.32 0.55 -2.12
CA VAL A 103 1.35 -0.92 -2.16
C VAL A 103 0.46 -1.46 -3.28
N LYS A 104 -0.74 -0.89 -3.48
CA LYS A 104 -1.67 -1.34 -4.54
C LYS A 104 -1.06 -1.16 -5.93
N PHE A 105 -0.35 -0.07 -6.15
CA PHE A 105 0.39 0.19 -7.37
C PHE A 105 1.46 -0.88 -7.63
N ASN A 106 2.24 -1.23 -6.60
CA ASN A 106 3.23 -2.30 -6.70
C ASN A 106 2.59 -3.68 -6.98
N ILE A 107 1.42 -3.99 -6.41
CA ILE A 107 0.66 -5.22 -6.72
C ILE A 107 0.22 -5.23 -8.19
N LEU A 108 -0.30 -4.11 -8.70
CA LEU A 108 -0.72 -3.98 -10.09
C LEU A 108 0.44 -4.18 -11.06
N LEU A 109 1.62 -3.60 -10.77
CA LEU A 109 2.83 -3.82 -11.57
C LEU A 109 3.23 -5.30 -11.62
N PHE A 110 3.10 -6.02 -10.51
CA PHE A 110 3.32 -7.46 -10.48
C PHE A 110 2.38 -8.22 -11.41
N GLY A 111 1.08 -7.90 -11.38
CA GLY A 111 0.08 -8.50 -12.25
C GLY A 111 0.34 -8.24 -13.74
N VAL A 112 0.69 -7.00 -14.08
CA VAL A 112 1.02 -6.59 -15.45
C VAL A 112 2.27 -7.32 -15.96
N ASN A 113 3.34 -7.41 -15.16
CA ASN A 113 4.54 -8.14 -15.54
C ASN A 113 4.27 -9.63 -15.80
N GLY A 114 3.42 -10.25 -14.98
CA GLY A 114 2.97 -11.62 -15.19
C GLY A 114 2.22 -11.80 -16.51
N PHE A 115 1.35 -10.84 -16.86
CA PHE A 115 0.61 -10.85 -18.12
C PHE A 115 1.52 -10.67 -19.34
N ILE A 116 2.44 -9.70 -19.31
CA ILE A 116 3.40 -9.44 -20.40
C ILE A 116 4.27 -10.68 -20.65
N ASN A 117 4.75 -11.34 -19.60
CA ASN A 117 5.57 -12.55 -19.74
C ASN A 117 4.78 -13.70 -20.39
N LYS A 118 3.50 -13.87 -20.05
CA LYS A 118 2.63 -14.86 -20.72
C LYS A 118 2.41 -14.52 -22.20
N LEU A 119 2.22 -13.25 -22.53
CA LEU A 119 2.09 -12.78 -23.92
C LEU A 119 3.38 -13.04 -24.72
N LYS A 120 4.54 -12.69 -24.14
CA LYS A 120 5.85 -12.91 -24.78
C LYS A 120 6.10 -14.39 -25.06
N HIS A 121 5.69 -15.29 -24.17
CA HIS A 121 5.80 -16.72 -24.40
C HIS A 121 4.85 -17.22 -25.49
N ARG A 122 3.64 -16.65 -25.63
CA ARG A 122 2.71 -17.00 -26.71
C ARG A 122 3.13 -16.48 -28.08
N LEU A 123 3.87 -15.37 -28.14
CA LEU A 123 4.37 -14.79 -29.39
C LEU A 123 5.68 -15.43 -29.87
N LYS A 124 6.37 -16.18 -28.99
CA LYS A 124 7.63 -16.88 -29.31
C LYS A 124 7.41 -18.36 -29.67
N ASN A 125 6.20 -18.88 -29.46
CA ASN A 125 5.69 -20.14 -30.02
C ASN A 125 4.86 -19.82 -31.27
#